data_AF-V5HHN8-F1
#
_entry.id   AF-V5HHN8-F1
#
_cell.length_a   1.000
_cell.length_b   1.000
_cell.length_c   1.000
_cell.angle_alpha   90.00
_cell.angle_beta   90.00
_cell.angle_gamma   90.00
#
_symmetry.space_group_name_H-M   'P 1'
#
loop_
_entity.id
_entity.type
_entity.pdbx_description
1 polymer ?
#
loop_
_entity_poly.entity_id
_entity_poly.type
_entity_poly.pdbx_seq_one_letter_code
_entity_poly.pdbx_strand_id
1 'polypeptide(L)'
;DIFAIPWTSFCDKADKAFNCLVKHKHDAADSSLRIYASDFIRVYEEILGQDLLLERCKEPNPDLEVTAAYLSEHLSQGITKALKQNCTAATQEACMKIVTCNAGLLVMQLHTMISGVPFLWEFRMPAQTASDAFYRHVTLPMIVMIVGLQKQQEDLFALAERQGL
;
A
#
# COMPACT_ATOMS: atom_id res chain seq x y z
N ASP A 1 -13.99 1.63 -3.47
CA ASP A 1 -13.93 1.73 -2.00
C ASP A 1 -12.56 1.25 -1.52
N ILE A 2 -11.88 1.97 -0.62
CA ILE A 2 -10.57 1.58 -0.05
C ILE A 2 -10.66 0.36 0.87
N PHE A 3 -11.84 0.09 1.46
CA PHE A 3 -12.05 -1.09 2.29
C PHE A 3 -12.08 -2.39 1.47
N ALA A 4 -12.39 -2.31 0.17
CA ALA A 4 -12.42 -3.45 -0.74
C ALA A 4 -11.05 -3.79 -1.36
N ILE A 5 -10.01 -2.98 -1.11
CA ILE A 5 -8.68 -3.20 -1.68
C ILE A 5 -7.90 -4.17 -0.78
N PRO A 6 -7.38 -5.29 -1.31
CA PRO A 6 -6.66 -6.27 -0.52
C PRO A 6 -5.32 -5.71 -0.03
N TRP A 7 -4.91 -6.19 1.14
CA TRP A 7 -3.56 -5.99 1.65
C TRP A 7 -2.57 -6.85 0.87
N THR A 8 -1.44 -6.25 0.47
CA THR A 8 -0.33 -6.95 -0.20
C THR A 8 0.88 -6.96 0.70
N SER A 9 1.52 -8.11 0.87
CA SER A 9 2.75 -8.22 1.63
C SER A 9 3.90 -7.47 0.95
N PHE A 10 4.66 -6.73 1.75
CA PHE A 10 5.86 -6.03 1.33
C PHE A 10 6.99 -6.31 2.33
N CYS A 11 8.14 -6.69 1.80
CA CYS A 11 9.36 -6.95 2.55
C CYS A 11 10.50 -6.18 1.91
N ASP A 12 11.15 -5.30 2.67
CA ASP A 12 12.37 -4.65 2.18
C ASP A 12 13.52 -5.68 2.20
N LYS A 13 14.09 -5.98 1.03
CA LYS A 13 15.19 -6.94 0.95
C LYS A 13 16.51 -6.39 1.47
N ALA A 14 16.68 -5.07 1.49
CA ALA A 14 17.87 -4.43 2.05
C ALA A 14 17.83 -4.46 3.58
N ASP A 15 16.65 -4.30 4.16
CA ASP A 15 16.41 -4.36 5.60
C ASP A 15 15.43 -5.52 5.92
N LYS A 16 16.00 -6.72 6.07
CA LYS A 16 15.25 -7.98 6.32
C LYS A 16 14.40 -7.96 7.60
N ALA A 17 14.46 -6.91 8.41
CA ALA A 17 13.82 -6.84 9.72
C ALA A 17 12.36 -6.38 9.66
N PHE A 18 11.92 -5.69 8.61
CA PHE A 18 10.57 -5.13 8.57
C PHE A 18 9.72 -5.68 7.42
N ASN A 19 8.67 -6.41 7.80
CA ASN A 19 7.62 -6.88 6.92
C ASN A 19 6.36 -6.08 7.21
N CYS A 20 5.74 -5.50 6.20
CA CYS A 20 4.46 -4.83 6.34
C CYS A 20 3.46 -5.27 5.28
N LEU A 21 2.19 -4.99 5.55
CA LEU A 21 1.14 -5.04 4.57
C LEU A 21 0.94 -3.64 3.99
N VAL A 22 0.76 -3.53 2.68
CA VAL A 22 0.52 -2.28 1.98
C VAL A 22 -0.74 -2.40 1.12
N LYS A 23 -1.53 -1.33 1.06
CA LYS A 23 -2.60 -1.16 0.07
C LYS A 23 -2.72 0.31 -0.31
N HIS A 24 -3.24 0.58 -1.50
CA HIS A 24 -3.40 1.94 -1.99
C HIS A 24 -4.63 2.06 -2.88
N LYS A 25 -5.16 3.27 -3.01
CA LYS A 25 -6.26 3.63 -3.91
C LYS A 25 -5.90 4.91 -4.65
N HIS A 26 -5.95 4.86 -5.97
CA HIS A 26 -6.02 6.04 -6.83
C HIS A 26 -7.48 6.44 -7.05
N ASP A 27 -7.78 7.73 -6.95
CA ASP A 27 -9.06 8.31 -7.34
C ASP A 27 -8.87 9.27 -8.51
N ALA A 28 -9.29 8.84 -9.70
CA ALA A 28 -9.09 9.60 -10.93
C ALA A 28 -9.93 10.89 -10.98
N ALA A 29 -11.10 10.92 -10.33
CA ALA A 29 -11.98 12.09 -10.33
C ALA A 29 -11.33 13.25 -9.56
N ASP A 30 -10.72 12.93 -8.42
CA ASP A 30 -10.08 13.93 -7.55
C ASP A 30 -8.57 14.05 -7.80
N SER A 31 -8.01 13.27 -8.73
CA SER A 31 -6.55 13.14 -8.96
C SER A 31 -5.79 12.96 -7.65
N SER A 32 -6.29 12.04 -6.82
CA SER A 32 -5.78 11.80 -5.48
C SER A 32 -5.28 10.37 -5.31
N LEU A 33 -4.34 10.20 -4.40
CA LEU A 33 -3.77 8.91 -4.05
C LEU A 33 -3.81 8.73 -2.55
N ARG A 34 -4.30 7.59 -2.09
CA ARG A 34 -4.25 7.19 -0.69
C ARG A 34 -3.46 5.91 -0.55
N ILE A 35 -2.54 5.85 0.41
CA ILE A 35 -1.74 4.68 0.72
C ILE A 35 -1.83 4.35 2.21
N TYR A 36 -1.88 3.07 2.52
CA TYR A 36 -1.83 2.53 3.86
C TYR A 36 -0.73 1.49 3.96
N ALA A 37 -0.10 1.45 5.13
CA ALA A 37 0.76 0.36 5.53
C ALA A 37 0.41 -0.13 6.95
N SER A 38 0.70 -1.38 7.26
CA SER A 38 0.52 -1.93 8.60
C SER A 38 1.59 -2.98 8.92
N ASP A 39 2.14 -2.89 10.13
CA ASP A 39 3.03 -3.89 10.74
C ASP A 39 2.25 -4.83 11.69
N PHE A 40 0.91 -4.82 11.59
CA PHE A 40 -0.04 -5.44 12.53
C PHE A 40 -0.03 -4.89 13.96
N ILE A 41 0.78 -3.86 14.24
CA ILE A 41 0.78 -3.13 15.51
C ILE A 41 0.13 -1.76 15.31
N ARG A 42 0.40 -1.11 14.18
CA ARG A 42 -0.08 0.22 13.82
C ARG A 42 -0.57 0.24 12.38
N VAL A 43 -1.41 1.20 12.06
CA VAL A 43 -1.69 1.60 10.68
C VAL A 43 -0.98 2.90 10.41
N TYR A 44 -0.23 2.97 9.32
CA TYR A 44 0.35 4.20 8.78
C TYR A 44 -0.47 4.59 7.56
N GLU A 45 -0.75 5.87 7.37
CA GLU A 45 -1.56 6.36 6.25
C GLU A 45 -0.99 7.65 5.71
N GLU A 46 -1.11 7.82 4.40
CA GLU A 46 -0.95 9.13 3.76
C GLU A 46 -2.04 9.35 2.71
N ILE A 47 -2.60 10.56 2.69
CA ILE A 47 -3.60 11.02 1.73
C ILE A 47 -2.97 12.15 0.91
N LEU A 48 -2.83 11.92 -0.38
CA LEU A 48 -2.22 12.85 -1.32
C LEU A 48 -3.31 13.45 -2.21
N GLY A 49 -3.68 14.69 -1.92
CA GLY A 49 -4.52 15.51 -2.81
C GLY A 49 -3.69 16.20 -3.90
N GLN A 50 -4.36 16.87 -4.84
CA GLN A 50 -3.72 17.48 -6.01
C GLN A 50 -2.61 18.48 -5.64
N ASP A 51 -2.91 19.40 -4.72
CA ASP A 51 -1.97 20.44 -4.30
C ASP A 51 -0.72 19.83 -3.68
N LEU A 52 -0.92 18.87 -2.75
CA LEU A 52 0.16 18.20 -2.05
C LEU A 52 1.02 17.34 -2.99
N LEU A 53 0.41 16.71 -4.00
CA LEU A 53 1.11 15.95 -5.03
C LEU A 53 2.07 16.85 -5.81
N LEU A 54 1.56 17.98 -6.31
CA LEU A 54 2.33 18.91 -7.14
C LEU A 54 3.40 19.65 -6.33
N GLU A 55 3.07 20.09 -5.12
CA GLU A 55 4.02 20.75 -4.21
C GLU A 55 5.21 19.84 -3.92
N ARG A 56 4.93 18.60 -3.49
CA ARG A 56 5.99 17.66 -3.09
C ARG A 56 6.73 17.02 -4.25
N CYS A 57 6.16 17.02 -5.45
CA CYS A 57 6.86 16.56 -6.66
C CYS A 57 8.09 17.43 -6.96
N LYS A 58 7.97 18.74 -6.73
CA LYS A 58 9.01 19.73 -7.03
C LYS A 58 10.21 19.66 -6.08
N GLU A 59 10.05 19.11 -4.88
CA GLU A 59 11.14 18.94 -3.90
C GLU A 59 12.28 18.06 -4.47
N PRO A 60 12.03 16.79 -4.88
CA PRO A 60 13.05 15.94 -5.49
C PRO A 60 13.18 16.09 -7.01
N ASN A 61 12.20 16.70 -7.71
CA ASN A 61 12.17 16.82 -9.17
C ASN A 61 11.83 18.26 -9.62
N PRO A 62 12.71 19.25 -9.38
CA PRO A 62 12.40 20.67 -9.57
C PRO A 62 12.07 21.04 -11.02
N ASP A 63 12.63 20.34 -12.00
CA ASP A 63 12.44 20.61 -13.43
C ASP A 63 11.27 19.81 -14.04
N LEU A 64 10.56 19.00 -13.25
CA LEU A 64 9.51 18.13 -13.75
C LEU A 64 8.16 18.87 -13.79
N GLU A 65 7.67 19.13 -15.00
CA GLU A 65 6.31 19.62 -15.24
C GLU A 65 5.36 18.45 -15.49
N VAL A 66 4.47 18.17 -14.52
CA VAL A 66 3.46 17.11 -14.59
C VAL A 66 2.13 17.58 -14.01
N THR A 67 1.02 16.99 -14.48
CA THR A 67 -0.30 17.22 -13.90
C THR A 67 -0.51 16.33 -12.67
N ALA A 68 -1.38 16.76 -11.74
CA ALA A 68 -1.72 15.95 -10.58
C ALA A 68 -2.33 14.61 -10.98
N ALA A 69 -3.20 14.60 -12.00
CA ALA A 69 -3.83 13.39 -12.54
C ALA A 69 -2.81 12.37 -13.05
N TYR A 70 -1.84 12.83 -13.84
CA TYR A 70 -0.76 11.98 -14.33
C TYR A 70 0.09 11.45 -13.18
N LEU A 71 0.45 12.33 -12.24
CA LEU A 71 1.32 11.98 -11.12
C LEU A 71 0.65 10.97 -10.17
N SER A 72 -0.61 11.17 -9.80
CA SER A 72 -1.36 10.25 -8.93
C SER A 72 -1.51 8.86 -9.57
N GLU A 73 -1.79 8.81 -10.87
CA GLU A 73 -1.86 7.57 -11.62
C GLU A 73 -0.49 6.87 -11.72
N HIS A 74 0.55 7.62 -12.08
CA HIS A 74 1.92 7.11 -12.19
C HIS A 74 2.41 6.50 -10.88
N LEU A 75 2.19 7.20 -9.75
CA LEU A 75 2.52 6.70 -8.42
C LEU A 75 1.73 5.42 -8.09
N SER A 76 0.43 5.36 -8.40
CA SER A 76 -0.37 4.15 -8.16
C SER A 76 0.11 2.95 -8.98
N GLN A 77 0.46 3.16 -10.24
CA GLN A 77 1.03 2.12 -11.08
C GLN A 77 2.41 1.69 -10.55
N GLY A 78 3.24 2.65 -10.12
CA GLY A 78 4.54 2.41 -9.51
C GLY A 78 4.44 1.56 -8.24
N ILE A 79 3.54 1.90 -7.31
CA ILE A 79 3.26 1.09 -6.12
C ILE A 79 2.84 -0.33 -6.52
N THR A 80 1.89 -0.46 -7.45
CA THR A 80 1.39 -1.77 -7.91
C THR A 80 2.51 -2.63 -8.49
N LYS A 81 3.39 -2.04 -9.31
CA LYS A 81 4.54 -2.74 -9.89
C LYS A 81 5.53 -3.16 -8.81
N ALA A 82 5.89 -2.24 -7.91
CA ALA A 82 6.84 -2.50 -6.84
C ALA A 82 6.36 -3.57 -5.85
N LEU A 83 5.05 -3.64 -5.56
CA LEU A 83 4.47 -4.67 -4.70
C LEU A 83 4.43 -6.07 -5.35
N LYS A 84 4.31 -6.14 -6.69
CA LYS A 84 4.31 -7.41 -7.42
C LYS A 84 5.72 -7.93 -7.67
N GLN A 85 6.71 -7.03 -7.78
CA GLN A 85 8.08 -7.37 -8.10
C GLN A 85 8.87 -7.61 -6.82
N ASN A 86 9.34 -8.84 -6.62
CA ASN A 86 10.34 -9.15 -5.60
C ASN A 86 11.66 -8.46 -5.98
N CYS A 87 11.84 -7.19 -5.58
CA CYS A 87 12.93 -6.28 -5.95
C CYS A 87 14.28 -6.99 -6.13
N THR A 88 14.79 -7.09 -7.37
CA THR A 88 16.19 -7.40 -7.66
C THR A 88 16.69 -6.33 -8.63
N ALA A 89 17.79 -5.69 -8.25
CA ALA A 89 18.10 -4.29 -8.57
C ALA A 89 18.49 -3.96 -10.03
N ALA A 90 18.41 -4.90 -10.98
CA ALA A 90 19.13 -4.72 -12.26
C ALA A 90 18.28 -4.16 -13.41
N THR A 91 16.95 -4.21 -13.38
CA THR A 91 16.12 -3.90 -14.58
C THR A 91 14.72 -3.34 -14.31
N GLN A 92 14.41 -2.86 -13.11
CA GLN A 92 13.01 -2.60 -12.75
C GLN A 92 12.55 -1.17 -13.01
N GLU A 93 11.43 -1.04 -13.73
CA GLU A 93 10.70 0.21 -13.99
C GLU A 93 10.14 0.86 -12.71
N ALA A 94 10.04 0.10 -11.61
CA ALA A 94 9.59 0.57 -10.31
C ALA A 94 10.22 -0.26 -9.17
N CYS A 95 10.75 0.40 -8.15
CA CYS A 95 11.32 -0.22 -6.96
C CYS A 95 10.89 0.56 -5.72
N MET A 96 10.49 -0.14 -4.66
CA MET A 96 10.08 0.48 -3.41
C MET A 96 10.92 -0.08 -2.25
N LYS A 97 11.31 0.79 -1.31
CA LYS A 97 12.07 0.44 -0.11
C LYS A 97 11.60 1.25 1.09
N ILE A 98 11.95 0.80 2.29
CA ILE A 98 11.68 1.52 3.54
C ILE A 98 12.94 2.30 3.92
N VAL A 99 12.77 3.58 4.21
CA VAL A 99 13.89 4.47 4.58
C VAL A 99 13.82 4.85 6.05
N THR A 100 12.64 4.86 6.65
CA THR A 100 12.44 5.13 8.07
C THR A 100 11.24 4.37 8.57
N CYS A 101 11.37 3.71 9.72
CA CYS A 101 10.25 3.11 10.43
C CYS A 101 10.44 3.32 11.93
N ASN A 102 9.53 4.08 12.55
CA ASN A 102 9.47 4.27 13.99
C ASN A 102 8.01 4.32 14.46
N ALA A 103 7.81 4.50 15.77
CA ALA A 103 6.47 4.45 16.38
C ALA A 103 5.48 5.51 15.85
N GLY A 104 5.98 6.62 15.27
CA GLY A 104 5.15 7.72 14.79
C GLY A 104 5.15 7.91 13.27
N LEU A 105 6.08 7.30 12.53
CA LEU A 105 6.26 7.56 11.11
C LEU A 105 6.85 6.35 10.38
N LEU A 106 6.26 6.06 9.22
CA LEU A 106 6.81 5.18 8.22
C LEU A 106 7.10 5.98 6.95
N VAL A 107 8.33 5.91 6.45
CA VAL A 107 8.74 6.50 5.17
C VAL A 107 9.10 5.40 4.19
N MET A 108 8.33 5.32 3.10
CA MET A 108 8.60 4.42 1.98
C MET A 108 9.04 5.26 0.78
N GLN A 109 10.11 4.83 0.12
CA GLN A 109 10.65 5.52 -1.05
C GLN A 109 10.39 4.69 -2.29
N LEU A 110 9.76 5.31 -3.28
CA LEU A 110 9.43 4.72 -4.58
C LEU A 110 10.33 5.35 -5.65
N HIS A 111 11.12 4.51 -6.30
CA HIS A 111 11.94 4.83 -7.46
C HIS A 111 11.21 4.32 -8.70
N THR A 112 11.00 5.18 -9.69
CA THR A 112 10.39 4.82 -10.98
C THR A 112 11.06 5.58 -12.12
N MET A 113 10.55 5.45 -13.34
CA MET A 113 10.96 6.24 -14.50
C MET A 113 9.77 7.02 -15.05
N ILE A 114 9.92 8.33 -15.27
CA ILE A 114 8.97 9.16 -16.02
C ILE A 114 9.65 9.55 -17.33
N SER A 115 9.12 9.09 -18.47
CA SER A 115 9.66 9.40 -19.80
C SER A 115 11.17 9.15 -19.95
N GLY A 116 11.68 8.09 -19.31
CA GLY A 116 13.11 7.74 -19.33
C GLY A 116 13.99 8.51 -18.34
N VAL A 117 13.41 9.39 -17.52
CA VAL A 117 14.10 10.11 -16.44
C VAL A 117 13.83 9.40 -15.10
N PRO A 118 14.87 9.14 -14.28
CA PRO A 118 14.68 8.63 -12.92
C PRO A 118 13.78 9.57 -12.11
N PHE A 119 12.74 9.00 -11.51
CA PHE A 119 11.77 9.72 -10.69
C PHE A 119 11.73 9.13 -9.29
N LEU A 120 11.82 10.02 -8.30
CA LEU A 120 11.83 9.67 -6.89
C LEU A 120 10.61 10.26 -6.18
N TRP A 121 9.92 9.42 -5.41
CA TRP A 121 8.85 9.83 -4.51
C TRP A 121 9.04 9.22 -3.12
N GLU A 122 8.66 9.98 -2.09
CA GLU A 122 8.61 9.49 -0.71
C GLU A 122 7.17 9.52 -0.21
N PHE A 123 6.69 8.38 0.28
CA PHE A 123 5.46 8.33 1.07
C PHE A 123 5.81 8.55 2.53
N ARG A 124 5.30 9.61 3.13
CA ARG A 124 5.58 10.01 4.52
C ARG A 124 4.32 9.73 5.34
N MET A 125 4.16 8.49 5.79
CA MET A 125 2.93 7.98 6.41
C MET A 125 3.01 8.05 7.95
N PRO A 126 2.41 9.07 8.60
CA PRO A 126 2.30 9.09 10.05
C PRO A 126 1.50 7.90 10.58
N ALA A 127 1.87 7.43 11.77
CA ALA A 127 1.12 6.40 12.48
C ALA A 127 -0.24 6.96 12.93
N GLN A 128 -1.30 6.23 12.62
CA GLN A 128 -2.65 6.55 13.04
C GLN A 128 -2.78 6.28 14.54
N THR A 129 -3.14 7.32 15.30
CA THR A 129 -3.32 7.26 16.76
C THR A 129 -4.71 6.76 17.15
N ALA A 130 -5.69 6.86 16.24
CA ALA A 130 -7.04 6.40 16.46
C ALA A 130 -7.15 4.88 16.24
N SER A 131 -7.64 4.17 17.27
CA SER A 131 -7.92 2.73 17.19
C SER A 131 -8.93 2.35 16.09
N ASP A 132 -9.75 3.30 15.65
CA ASP A 132 -10.80 3.09 14.64
C ASP A 132 -10.21 2.67 13.27
N ALA A 133 -9.11 3.29 12.83
CA ALA A 133 -8.51 2.95 11.53
C ALA A 133 -7.98 1.51 11.51
N PHE A 134 -7.30 1.09 12.59
CA PHE A 134 -6.84 -0.29 12.74
C PHE A 134 -8.02 -1.25 12.81
N TYR A 135 -9.04 -0.93 13.61
CA TYR A 135 -10.24 -1.75 13.72
C TYR A 135 -10.92 -1.95 12.37
N ARG A 136 -11.17 -0.87 11.62
CA ARG A 136 -11.93 -0.92 10.36
C ARG A 136 -11.17 -1.54 9.20
N HIS A 137 -9.84 -1.36 9.13
CA HIS A 137 -9.06 -1.87 8.00
C HIS A 137 -8.42 -3.23 8.25
N VAL A 138 -8.32 -3.67 9.52
CA VAL A 138 -7.61 -4.89 9.90
C VAL A 138 -8.52 -5.77 10.75
N THR A 139 -8.88 -5.35 11.97
CA THR A 139 -9.56 -6.21 12.94
C THR A 139 -10.93 -6.71 12.47
N LEU A 140 -11.83 -5.80 12.09
CA LEU A 140 -13.19 -6.15 11.68
C LEU A 140 -13.22 -7.05 10.44
N PRO A 141 -12.50 -6.74 9.34
CA PRO A 141 -12.41 -7.66 8.20
C PRO A 141 -11.91 -9.06 8.58
N MET A 142 -10.91 -9.16 9.46
CA MET A 142 -10.40 -10.46 9.92
C MET A 142 -11.45 -11.23 10.73
N ILE A 143 -12.18 -10.58 11.63
CA ILE A 143 -13.27 -11.22 12.39
C ILE A 143 -14.34 -11.77 11.45
N VAL A 144 -14.79 -10.95 10.49
CA VAL A 144 -15.79 -11.37 9.49
C VAL A 144 -15.28 -12.56 8.67
N MET A 145 -14.00 -12.54 8.29
CA MET A 145 -13.38 -13.62 7.53
C MET A 145 -13.29 -14.92 8.35
N ILE A 146 -12.95 -14.85 9.63
CA ILE A 146 -12.92 -16.02 10.53
C ILE A 146 -14.31 -16.65 10.63
N VAL A 147 -15.36 -15.84 10.87
CA VAL A 147 -16.74 -16.34 10.93
C VAL A 147 -17.16 -16.98 9.60
N GLY A 148 -16.80 -16.36 8.48
CA GLY A 148 -17.06 -16.91 7.15
C GLY A 148 -16.37 -18.26 6.91
N LEU A 149 -15.10 -18.37 7.30
CA LEU A 149 -14.31 -19.60 7.18
C LEU A 149 -14.83 -20.72 8.08
N GLN A 150 -15.26 -20.41 9.31
CA GLN A 150 -15.89 -21.37 10.22
C GLN A 150 -17.17 -21.93 9.62
N LYS A 151 -18.03 -21.08 9.07
CA LYS A 151 -19.25 -21.54 8.39
C LYS A 151 -18.94 -22.42 7.18
N GLN A 152 -17.96 -22.03 6.34
CA GLN A 152 -17.52 -22.85 5.22
C GLN A 152 -17.00 -24.22 5.66
N GLN A 153 -16.28 -24.28 6.79
CA GLN A 153 -15.81 -25.52 7.37
C GLN A 153 -16.97 -26.43 7.82
N GLU A 154 -17.98 -25.88 8.50
CA GLU A 154 -19.19 -26.61 8.90
C GLU A 154 -19.95 -27.17 7.69
N ASP A 155 -20.14 -26.34 6.66
CA ASP A 155 -20.81 -26.74 5.42
C ASP A 155 -20.05 -27.88 4.70
N LEU A 156 -18.71 -27.82 4.69
CA LEU A 156 -17.86 -28.87 4.11
C LEU A 156 -17.93 -30.18 4.89
N PHE A 157 -17.95 -30.14 6.23
CA PHE A 157 -18.12 -31.34 7.05
C PHE A 157 -19.49 -31.99 6.84
N ALA A 158 -20.56 -31.18 6.83
CA ALA A 158 -21.91 -31.68 6.55
C ALA A 158 -22.01 -32.29 5.13
N LEU A 159 -21.27 -31.77 4.15
CA LEU A 159 -21.20 -32.35 2.80
C LEU A 159 -20.46 -33.70 2.81
N ALA A 160 -19.32 -33.80 3.52
CA ALA A 160 -18.54 -35.02 3.62
C ALA A 160 -19.35 -36.16 4.26
N GLU A 161 -20.05 -35.88 5.36
CA GLU A 161 -20.92 -36.85 6.03
C GLU A 161 -22.03 -37.37 5.09
N ARG A 162 -22.63 -36.49 4.28
CA ARG A 162 -23.65 -36.87 3.28
C ARG A 162 -23.09 -37.75 2.17
N GLN A 163 -21.79 -37.65 1.88
CA GLN A 163 -21.10 -38.43 0.86
C GLN A 163 -20.48 -39.72 1.41
N GLY A 164 -20.60 -39.98 2.72
CA GLY A 164 -20.08 -41.20 3.36
C GLY A 164 -18.56 -41.22 3.51
N LEU A 165 -17.93 -40.04 3.56
CA LEU A 165 -16.51 -39.85 3.88
C LEU A 165 -16.30 -39.70 5.38
#